data_AF-A0A7X8V9R6-F1
#
_entry.id   AF-A0A7X8V9R6-F1
#
_cell.length_a   1.000
_cell.length_b   1.000
_cell.length_c   1.000
_cell.angle_alpha   90.00
_cell.angle_beta   90.00
_cell.angle_gamma   90.00
#
_symmetry.space_group_name_H-M   'P 1'
#
loop_
_entity.id
_entity.type
_entity.pdbx_description
1 polymer ?
#
loop_
_entity_poly.entity_id
_entity_poly.type
_entity_poly.pdbx_seq_one_letter_code
_entity_poly.pdbx_strand_id
1 'polypeptide(L)'
;SETNGILKLFVPDSPTASLLFTLALFMIIIKKPKPFLSLMACGWLIKYGFWAAIINTHFYLIGGNYTFTNFHLTLSHLGMAAEGLLYINDVDFNKHHLFTLICFMIISDVLDYKLGIHPWLFAQSQLNVAIVSIVLLTALISLYCIFLYKKRY
;
A
#
# COMPACT_ATOMS: atom_id res chain seq x y z
N SER A 1 -16.74 0.74 16.15
CA SER A 1 -15.82 0.92 17.29
C SER A 1 -14.79 1.95 16.86
N GLU A 2 -14.85 3.15 17.43
CA GLU A 2 -13.95 4.24 17.07
C GLU A 2 -12.54 3.93 17.56
N THR A 3 -11.61 3.70 16.63
CA THR A 3 -10.20 3.48 16.94
C THR A 3 -9.65 4.73 17.63
N ASN A 4 -9.09 4.57 18.82
CA ASN A 4 -8.48 5.63 19.64
C ASN A 4 -7.54 6.48 18.77
N GLY A 5 -7.72 7.81 18.76
CA GLY A 5 -7.10 8.72 17.77
C GLY A 5 -5.57 8.64 17.68
N ILE A 6 -4.90 8.19 18.74
CA ILE A 6 -3.45 7.95 18.78
C ILE A 6 -3.07 6.71 17.95
N LEU A 7 -3.88 5.64 17.98
CA LEU A 7 -3.65 4.43 17.18
C LEU A 7 -3.88 4.70 15.69
N LYS A 8 -4.78 5.63 15.34
CA LYS A 8 -5.02 6.07 13.95
C LYS A 8 -3.78 6.66 13.26
N LEU A 9 -2.87 7.27 14.02
CA LEU A 9 -1.60 7.76 13.49
C LEU A 9 -0.64 6.62 13.10
N PHE A 10 -0.78 5.47 13.76
CA PHE A 10 0.00 4.26 13.49
C PHE A 10 -0.71 3.31 12.53
N VAL A 11 -1.93 3.62 12.11
CA VAL A 11 -2.56 2.92 10.99
C VAL A 11 -1.80 3.30 9.73
N PRO A 12 -1.16 2.35 9.05
CA PRO A 12 -0.59 2.62 7.73
C PRO A 12 -1.75 2.79 6.74
N ASP A 13 -2.29 4.00 6.68
CA ASP A 13 -3.34 4.41 5.73
C ASP A 13 -2.71 5.07 4.49
N SER A 14 -3.54 5.31 3.47
CA SER A 14 -3.13 6.02 2.24
C SER A 14 -2.33 7.32 2.47
N PRO A 15 -2.58 8.16 3.50
CA PRO A 15 -1.78 9.36 3.73
C PRO A 15 -0.33 9.05 4.12
N THR A 16 -0.10 7.97 4.88
CA THR A 16 1.26 7.56 5.28
C THR A 16 2.06 7.05 4.09
N ALA A 17 1.41 6.28 3.20
CA ALA A 17 2.02 5.78 1.97
C ALA A 17 2.40 6.93 1.02
N SER A 18 1.48 7.87 0.79
CA SER A 18 1.72 9.04 -0.06
C SER A 18 2.77 9.99 0.53
N LEU A 19 2.82 10.14 1.86
CA LEU A 19 3.85 10.95 2.52
C LEU A 19 5.24 10.33 2.38
N LEU A 20 5.37 9.02 2.61
CA LEU A 20 6.63 8.29 2.40
C LEU A 20 7.08 8.40 0.94
N PHE A 21 6.16 8.30 -0.01
CA PHE A 21 6.46 8.49 -1.43
C PHE A 21 6.88 9.92 -1.75
N THR A 22 6.20 10.92 -1.23
CA THR A 22 6.58 12.33 -1.39
C THR A 22 7.99 12.58 -0.81
N LEU A 23 8.31 11.99 0.34
CA LEU A 23 9.64 12.08 0.93
C LEU A 23 10.70 11.37 0.07
N ALA A 24 10.36 10.21 -0.50
CA ALA A 24 11.24 9.50 -1.41
C ALA A 24 11.53 10.33 -2.69
N LEU A 25 10.50 10.94 -3.28
CA LEU A 25 10.64 11.87 -4.41
C LEU A 25 11.48 13.08 -4.05
N PHE A 26 11.26 13.68 -2.89
CA PHE A 26 12.07 14.80 -2.40
C PHE A 26 13.55 14.42 -2.31
N MET A 27 13.87 13.25 -1.76
CA MET A 27 15.25 12.71 -1.70
C MET A 27 15.86 12.50 -3.08
N ILE A 28 15.07 12.05 -4.06
CA ILE A 28 15.49 11.91 -5.46
C ILE A 28 15.80 13.29 -6.07
N ILE A 29 14.93 14.29 -5.86
CA ILE A 29 15.10 15.66 -6.38
C ILE A 29 16.38 16.31 -5.84
N ILE A 30 16.68 16.15 -4.55
CA ILE A 30 17.92 16.67 -3.95
C ILE A 30 19.16 15.82 -4.29
N LYS A 31 19.05 14.87 -5.24
CA LYS A 31 20.11 13.95 -5.69
C LYS A 31 20.73 13.12 -4.57
N LYS A 32 19.96 12.80 -3.53
CA LYS A 32 20.35 11.92 -2.43
C LYS A 32 19.34 10.78 -2.25
N PRO A 33 19.07 9.97 -3.29
CA PRO A 33 18.10 8.88 -3.19
C PRO A 33 18.52 7.93 -2.07
N LYS A 34 17.52 7.52 -1.28
CA LYS A 34 17.70 6.53 -0.21
C LYS A 34 16.97 5.25 -0.65
N PRO A 35 17.68 4.24 -1.18
CA PRO A 35 17.00 3.11 -1.83
C PRO A 35 16.03 2.34 -0.94
N PHE A 36 16.37 2.18 0.35
CA PHE A 36 15.47 1.57 1.31
C PHE A 36 14.15 2.35 1.45
N LEU A 37 14.24 3.67 1.62
CA LEU A 37 13.08 4.54 1.74
C LEU A 37 12.23 4.51 0.47
N SER A 38 12.87 4.61 -0.70
CA SER A 38 12.17 4.58 -1.99
C SER A 38 11.48 3.24 -2.22
N LEU A 39 12.13 2.11 -1.86
CA LEU A 39 11.54 0.79 -1.99
C LEU A 39 10.33 0.62 -1.08
N MET A 40 10.45 0.99 0.20
CA MET A 40 9.35 0.96 1.15
C MET A 40 8.19 1.85 0.72
N ALA A 41 8.48 3.08 0.29
CA ALA A 41 7.48 4.03 -0.15
C ALA A 41 6.71 3.49 -1.36
N CYS A 42 7.41 2.99 -2.39
CA CYS A 42 6.74 2.41 -3.56
C CYS A 42 5.92 1.17 -3.18
N GLY A 43 6.47 0.27 -2.35
CA GLY A 43 5.75 -0.93 -1.91
C GLY A 43 4.45 -0.61 -1.16
N TRP A 44 4.49 0.36 -0.24
CA TRP A 44 3.29 0.83 0.48
C TRP A 44 2.30 1.51 -0.45
N LEU A 45 2.78 2.37 -1.35
CA LEU A 45 1.93 3.10 -2.29
C LEU A 45 1.17 2.16 -3.21
N ILE A 46 1.84 1.13 -3.73
CA ILE A 46 1.22 0.07 -4.55
C ILE A 46 0.22 -0.74 -3.72
N LYS A 47 0.61 -1.21 -2.53
CA LYS A 47 -0.24 -2.06 -1.68
C LYS A 47 -1.54 -1.35 -1.32
N TYR A 48 -1.46 -0.16 -0.73
CA TYR A 48 -2.63 0.57 -0.26
C TYR A 48 -3.43 1.21 -1.41
N GLY A 49 -2.78 1.57 -2.51
CA GLY A 49 -3.46 2.04 -3.72
C GLY A 49 -4.38 0.97 -4.32
N PHE A 50 -3.85 -0.23 -4.60
CA PHE A 50 -4.69 -1.32 -5.11
C PHE A 50 -5.72 -1.80 -4.09
N TRP A 51 -5.34 -1.93 -2.82
CA TRP A 51 -6.26 -2.36 -1.78
C TRP A 51 -7.47 -1.43 -1.68
N ALA A 52 -7.25 -0.11 -1.62
CA ALA A 52 -8.34 0.85 -1.53
C ALA A 52 -9.22 0.86 -2.79
N ALA A 53 -8.64 0.67 -3.98
CA ALA A 53 -9.40 0.52 -5.22
C ALA A 53 -10.29 -0.75 -5.21
N ILE A 54 -9.79 -1.87 -4.67
CA ILE A 54 -10.55 -3.10 -4.50
C ILE A 54 -11.72 -2.89 -3.52
N ILE A 55 -11.49 -2.28 -2.36
CA ILE A 55 -12.54 -2.06 -1.35
C ILE A 55 -13.64 -1.13 -1.87
N ASN A 56 -13.29 -0.04 -2.54
CA ASN A 56 -14.26 0.88 -3.14
C ASN A 56 -15.08 0.19 -4.25
N THR A 57 -14.41 -0.56 -5.13
CA THR A 57 -15.10 -1.29 -6.22
C THR A 57 -15.97 -2.39 -5.67
N HIS A 58 -15.53 -3.11 -4.63
CA HIS A 58 -16.34 -4.11 -3.96
C HIS A 58 -17.57 -3.50 -3.28
N PHE A 59 -17.47 -2.27 -2.75
CA PHE A 59 -18.62 -1.56 -2.19
C PHE A 59 -19.71 -1.30 -3.26
N TYR A 60 -19.30 -0.96 -4.49
CA TYR A 60 -20.23 -0.87 -5.62
C TYR A 60 -20.88 -2.23 -5.93
N LEU A 61 -20.10 -3.31 -5.96
CA LEU A 61 -20.58 -4.66 -6.31
C LEU A 61 -21.61 -5.22 -5.32
N ILE A 62 -21.51 -4.86 -4.04
CA ILE A 62 -22.47 -5.29 -3.01
C ILE A 62 -23.72 -4.40 -2.94
N GLY A 63 -23.93 -3.51 -3.92
CA GLY A 63 -25.09 -2.61 -3.98
C GLY A 63 -24.98 -1.38 -3.08
N GLY A 64 -23.77 -1.01 -2.67
CA GLY A 64 -23.52 0.21 -1.91
C GLY A 64 -23.84 1.47 -2.73
N ASN A 65 -24.14 2.57 -2.05
CA ASN A 65 -24.39 3.86 -2.70
C ASN A 65 -23.07 4.44 -3.24
N TYR A 66 -22.77 4.11 -4.49
CA TYR A 66 -21.54 4.53 -5.15
C TYR A 66 -21.68 5.95 -5.70
N THR A 67 -21.30 6.92 -4.87
CA THR A 67 -21.32 8.33 -5.22
C THR A 67 -20.12 8.71 -6.10
N PHE A 68 -20.17 9.90 -6.70
CA PHE A 68 -19.02 10.51 -7.37
C PHE A 68 -17.78 10.59 -6.47
N THR A 69 -17.98 10.66 -5.14
CA THR A 69 -16.90 10.61 -4.16
C THR A 69 -16.13 9.29 -4.23
N ASN A 70 -16.84 8.16 -4.22
CA ASN A 70 -16.21 6.84 -4.29
C ASN A 70 -15.50 6.62 -5.64
N PHE A 71 -16.05 7.17 -6.73
CA PHE A 71 -15.43 7.10 -8.05
C PHE A 71 -14.05 7.77 -8.08
N HIS A 72 -13.96 9.05 -7.73
CA HIS A 72 -12.67 9.74 -7.79
C HIS A 72 -11.69 9.22 -6.74
N LEU A 73 -12.16 8.74 -5.58
CA LEU A 73 -11.31 8.06 -4.60
C LEU A 73 -10.68 6.80 -5.21
N THR A 74 -11.49 5.95 -5.85
CA THR A 74 -11.00 4.76 -6.57
C THR A 74 -9.95 5.15 -7.60
N LEU A 75 -10.22 6.19 -8.41
CA LEU A 75 -9.29 6.67 -9.44
C LEU A 75 -7.98 7.20 -8.85
N SER A 76 -8.03 8.01 -7.80
CA SER A 76 -6.84 8.55 -7.12
C SER A 76 -5.98 7.43 -6.50
N HIS A 77 -6.61 6.40 -5.94
CA HIS A 77 -5.89 5.24 -5.41
C HIS A 77 -5.23 4.39 -6.50
N LEU A 78 -5.86 4.26 -7.66
CA LEU A 78 -5.21 3.66 -8.83
C LEU A 78 -4.05 4.52 -9.32
N GLY A 79 -4.17 5.85 -9.26
CA GLY A 79 -3.07 6.78 -9.51
C GLY A 79 -1.87 6.53 -8.59
N MET A 80 -2.10 6.40 -7.27
CA MET A 80 -1.06 6.03 -6.30
C MET A 80 -0.37 4.71 -6.67
N ALA A 81 -1.16 3.68 -7.01
CA ALA A 81 -0.59 2.39 -7.40
C ALA A 81 0.26 2.50 -8.67
N ALA A 82 -0.18 3.28 -9.66
CA ALA A 82 0.56 3.54 -10.88
C ALA A 82 1.88 4.27 -10.62
N GLU A 83 1.88 5.32 -9.79
CA GLU A 83 3.10 6.05 -9.40
C GLU A 83 4.13 5.12 -8.76
N GLY A 84 3.68 4.28 -7.82
CA GLY A 84 4.57 3.33 -7.16
C GLY A 84 5.17 2.31 -8.13
N LEU A 85 4.36 1.78 -9.07
CA LEU A 85 4.82 0.85 -10.09
C LEU A 85 5.80 1.48 -11.09
N LEU A 86 5.65 2.76 -11.41
CA LEU A 86 6.57 3.49 -12.27
C LEU A 86 7.93 3.64 -11.59
N TYR A 87 7.95 4.13 -10.35
CA TYR A 87 9.20 4.47 -9.65
C TYR A 87 9.94 3.26 -9.08
N ILE A 88 9.26 2.16 -8.72
CA ILE A 88 9.92 0.98 -8.13
C ILE A 88 10.96 0.35 -9.07
N ASN A 89 10.80 0.50 -10.39
CA ASN A 89 11.71 -0.01 -11.40
C ASN A 89 13.07 0.71 -11.42
N ASP A 90 13.13 1.93 -10.89
CA ASP A 90 14.33 2.76 -10.86
C ASP A 90 15.04 2.73 -9.50
N VAL A 91 14.42 2.12 -8.48
CA VAL A 91 15.01 2.05 -7.13
C VAL A 91 16.15 1.04 -7.11
N ASP A 92 17.38 1.44 -6.78
CA ASP A 92 18.54 0.56 -6.68
C ASP A 92 18.68 -0.11 -5.30
N PHE A 93 18.05 -1.27 -5.10
CA PHE A 93 17.97 -1.94 -3.80
C PHE A 93 18.75 -3.26 -3.74
N ASN A 94 19.23 -3.60 -2.54
CA ASN A 94 19.93 -4.86 -2.26
C ASN A 94 19.01 -5.90 -1.61
N LYS A 95 19.51 -7.13 -1.43
CA LYS A 95 18.78 -8.24 -0.77
C LYS A 95 18.29 -7.92 0.64
N HIS A 96 19.00 -7.07 1.39
CA HIS A 96 18.62 -6.71 2.75
C HIS A 96 17.40 -5.79 2.74
N HIS A 97 17.37 -4.79 1.85
CA HIS A 97 16.19 -3.93 1.66
C HIS A 97 14.96 -4.73 1.25
N LEU A 98 15.13 -5.71 0.35
CA LEU A 98 14.06 -6.61 -0.08
C LEU A 98 13.51 -7.44 1.08
N PHE A 99 14.39 -8.07 1.86
CA PHE A 99 13.98 -8.85 3.03
C PHE A 99 13.23 -7.99 4.05
N THR A 100 13.76 -6.80 4.37
CA THR A 100 13.11 -5.88 5.30
C THR A 100 11.74 -5.41 4.79
N LEU A 101 11.61 -5.08 3.50
CA LEU A 101 10.31 -4.72 2.91
C LEU A 101 9.27 -5.82 3.15
N ILE A 102 9.60 -7.06 2.80
CA ILE A 102 8.69 -8.20 2.92
C ILE A 102 8.29 -8.43 4.38
N CYS A 103 9.26 -8.41 5.30
CA CYS A 103 8.98 -8.55 6.74
C CYS A 103 8.04 -7.45 7.25
N PHE A 104 8.29 -6.20 6.88
CA PHE A 104 7.44 -5.09 7.29
C PHE A 104 6.03 -5.22 6.73
N MET A 105 5.87 -5.64 5.46
CA MET A 105 4.55 -5.83 4.86
C MET A 105 3.74 -6.90 5.61
N ILE A 106 4.36 -8.04 5.90
CA ILE A 106 3.71 -9.14 6.64
C ILE A 106 3.35 -8.70 8.06
N ILE A 107 4.27 -8.04 8.76
CA ILE A 107 3.99 -7.52 10.11
C ILE A 107 2.82 -6.54 10.06
N SER A 108 2.80 -5.63 9.08
CA SER A 108 1.71 -4.69 8.87
C SER A 108 0.38 -5.42 8.67
N ASP A 109 0.31 -6.41 7.78
CA ASP A 109 -0.93 -7.15 7.51
C ASP A 109 -1.43 -7.88 8.76
N VAL A 110 -0.52 -8.46 9.54
CA VAL A 110 -0.86 -9.10 10.82
C VAL A 110 -1.38 -8.07 11.82
N LEU A 111 -0.72 -6.92 11.96
CA LEU A 111 -1.17 -5.88 12.88
C LEU A 111 -2.55 -5.34 12.46
N ASP A 112 -2.74 -5.03 11.19
CA ASP A 112 -3.98 -4.47 10.63
C ASP A 112 -5.21 -5.33 10.98
N TYR A 113 -5.10 -6.65 10.82
CA TYR A 113 -6.25 -7.55 11.00
C TYR A 113 -6.29 -8.30 12.33
N LYS A 114 -5.16 -8.43 13.05
CA LYS A 114 -5.15 -9.01 14.41
C LYS A 114 -5.48 -7.98 15.48
N LEU A 115 -5.03 -6.73 15.31
CA LEU A 115 -5.33 -5.62 16.23
C LEU A 115 -6.54 -4.79 15.79
N GLY A 116 -7.10 -5.07 14.61
CA GLY A 116 -8.26 -4.33 14.08
C GLY A 116 -7.93 -2.87 13.74
N ILE A 117 -6.67 -2.59 13.43
CA ILE A 117 -6.19 -1.26 13.01
C ILE A 117 -6.23 -1.10 11.48
N HIS A 118 -7.02 -1.90 10.78
CA HIS A 118 -7.14 -1.81 9.33
C HIS A 118 -7.81 -0.48 8.87
N PRO A 119 -7.55 -0.04 7.63
CA PRO A 119 -8.24 1.10 7.05
C PRO A 119 -9.76 0.90 6.98
N TRP A 120 -10.50 1.99 6.85
CA TRP A 120 -11.96 1.98 6.94
C TRP A 120 -12.63 1.10 5.86
N LEU A 121 -13.64 0.33 6.27
CA LEU A 121 -14.47 -0.52 5.40
C LEU A 121 -15.89 0.04 5.36
N PHE A 122 -16.54 -0.04 4.20
CA PHE A 122 -17.90 0.47 4.01
C PHE A 122 -18.97 -0.47 4.60
N ALA A 123 -18.67 -1.78 4.66
CA ALA A 123 -19.56 -2.79 5.24
C ALA A 123 -18.76 -3.93 5.88
N GLN A 124 -19.31 -4.54 6.93
CA GLN A 124 -18.69 -5.67 7.63
C GLN A 124 -18.48 -6.89 6.70
N SER A 125 -19.33 -7.05 5.68
CA SER A 125 -19.21 -8.10 4.65
C SER A 125 -17.94 -7.98 3.82
N GLN A 126 -17.27 -6.81 3.82
CA GLN A 126 -16.03 -6.60 3.07
C GLN A 126 -14.78 -7.13 3.79
N LEU A 127 -14.88 -7.55 5.06
CA LEU A 127 -13.72 -7.96 5.85
C LEU A 127 -12.95 -9.13 5.21
N ASN A 128 -13.66 -10.14 4.69
CA ASN A 128 -13.03 -11.26 4.00
C ASN A 128 -12.29 -10.80 2.73
N VAL A 129 -12.91 -9.92 1.94
CA VAL A 129 -12.28 -9.37 0.73
C VAL A 129 -11.07 -8.51 1.09
N ALA A 130 -11.14 -7.76 2.19
CA ALA A 130 -10.06 -6.93 2.69
C ALA A 130 -8.83 -7.77 3.11
N ILE A 131 -9.05 -8.83 3.89
CA ILE A 131 -7.97 -9.76 4.31
C ILE A 131 -7.36 -10.45 3.10
N VAL A 132 -8.19 -11.04 2.23
CA VAL A 132 -7.69 -11.79 1.07
C VAL A 132 -6.92 -10.87 0.13
N SER A 133 -7.44 -9.68 -0.17
CA SER A 133 -6.77 -8.73 -1.05
C SER A 133 -5.44 -8.23 -0.47
N ILE A 134 -5.35 -7.91 0.83
CA ILE A 134 -4.09 -7.43 1.40
C ILE A 134 -3.00 -8.51 1.33
N VAL A 135 -3.34 -9.76 1.67
CA VAL A 135 -2.38 -10.88 1.67
C VAL A 135 -1.91 -11.19 0.24
N LEU A 136 -2.84 -11.19 -0.71
CA LEU A 136 -2.51 -11.37 -2.13
C LEU A 136 -1.61 -10.24 -2.64
N LEU A 137 -1.91 -8.99 -2.29
CA LEU A 137 -1.08 -7.85 -2.69
C LEU A 137 0.32 -7.93 -2.09
N THR A 138 0.45 -8.31 -0.81
CA THR A 138 1.75 -8.53 -0.18
C THR A 138 2.55 -9.62 -0.89
N ALA A 139 1.91 -10.74 -1.25
CA ALA A 139 2.55 -11.80 -2.01
C ALA A 139 2.98 -11.34 -3.41
N LEU A 140 2.11 -10.66 -4.15
CA LEU A 140 2.38 -10.19 -5.51
C LEU A 140 3.50 -9.15 -5.55
N ILE A 141 3.48 -8.17 -4.65
CA ILE A 141 4.53 -7.14 -4.55
C ILE A 141 5.86 -7.78 -4.17
N SER A 142 5.86 -8.74 -3.24
CA SER A 142 7.06 -9.48 -2.85
C SER A 142 7.66 -10.24 -4.04
N LEU A 143 6.83 -10.97 -4.79
CA LEU A 143 7.24 -11.68 -6.00
C LEU A 143 7.77 -10.73 -7.07
N TYR A 144 7.11 -9.59 -7.28
CA TYR A 144 7.53 -8.57 -8.22
C TYR A 144 8.91 -7.99 -7.85
N CYS A 145 9.13 -7.66 -6.58
CA CYS A 145 10.42 -7.14 -6.12
C CYS A 145 11.54 -8.20 -6.22
N ILE A 146 11.24 -9.47 -5.95
CA ILE A 146 12.19 -10.59 -6.16
C ILE A 146 12.55 -10.72 -7.64
N PHE A 147 11.56 -10.63 -8.53
CA PHE A 147 11.78 -10.65 -9.98
C PHE A 147 12.66 -9.49 -10.43
N LEU A 148 12.39 -8.26 -9.97
CA LEU A 148 13.22 -7.10 -10.26
C LEU A 148 14.66 -7.27 -9.76
N TYR A 149 14.85 -7.83 -8.57
CA TYR A 149 16.18 -8.13 -8.03
C TYR A 149 16.95 -9.11 -8.93
N LYS A 150 16.34 -10.25 -9.30
CA LYS A 150 16.95 -11.26 -10.17
C LYS A 150 17.23 -10.77 -11.59
N LYS A 151 16.49 -9.78 -12.08
CA LYS A 151 16.72 -9.20 -13.40
C LYS A 151 18.00 -8.35 -13.44
N ARG A 152 18.44 -7.83 -12.29
CA ARG A 152 19.58 -6.91 -12.19
C ARG A 152 20.90 -7.58 -11.80
N TYR A 153 20.85 -8.74 -11.14
CA TYR A 153 21.99 -9.50 -10.63
C TYR A 153 21.91 -10.96 -11.06
#